data_AF-A0A915CMS6-F1
#
_entry.id   AF-A0A915CMS6-F1
#
_cell.length_a   1.000
_cell.length_b   1.000
_cell.length_c   1.000
_cell.angle_alpha   90.00
_cell.angle_beta   90.00
_cell.angle_gamma   90.00
#
_symmetry.space_group_name_H-M   'P 1'
#
loop_
_entity.id
_entity.type
_entity.pdbx_description
1 polymer ?
#
loop_
_entity_poly.entity_id
_entity_poly.type
_entity_poly.pdbx_seq_one_letter_code
_entity_poly.pdbx_strand_id
1 'polypeptide(L)'
;MVNKYGFVPNGGRVYYLRRSQPPLLTAILYEYYEATHDIEFIRSVLPTLERVNHKLVVNNRLVTKLGARVLGHKRAVKVEKGGQMHDLYQYRTESNVPRPESYREDITLTKQLTKTSDKRQVWRDIASAAESGWDFSSRWLNDSSKLSSIQTTSIVPVDLNAFMCWNFNILSYLFDEIDDMDKSLHYQKRYNSFLIDFQRVFYVKNASGCYSLFTRCYHSINLAQSENIFNRMEELGVFNFAGGIPTSLNKDSGQQWDYPNGWPPLNHMIIEGLRRSENPIMQQKAFWLAEKWVLSNYRVYKDTRGKMGEYNVQTGFGWTNGVILDLLVIYSDRMHFLGLAENPDGVAEDVINNPEPSTIPPRLLIPVGKSEDGDNEGVVNSMVKTW
;
A
#
# COMPACT_ATOMS: atom_id res chain seq x y z
N MET A 1 22.47 -0.51 4.28
CA MET A 1 21.72 0.50 5.06
C MET A 1 21.28 -0.02 6.42
N VAL A 2 20.56 -1.14 6.48
CA VAL A 2 20.05 -1.72 7.73
C VAL A 2 21.17 -1.99 8.74
N ASN A 3 22.29 -2.60 8.36
CA ASN A 3 23.37 -2.85 9.35
C ASN A 3 23.96 -1.56 9.95
N LYS A 4 23.94 -0.45 9.20
CA LYS A 4 24.52 0.83 9.62
C LYS A 4 23.57 1.68 10.47
N TYR A 5 22.29 1.77 10.06
CA TYR A 5 21.30 2.65 10.70
C TYR A 5 20.21 1.87 11.46
N GLY A 6 20.12 0.57 11.22
CA GLY A 6 19.19 -0.36 11.81
C GLY A 6 17.75 -0.23 11.32
N PHE A 7 17.52 0.45 10.20
CA PHE A 7 16.26 0.49 9.45
C PHE A 7 16.59 0.81 7.98
N VAL A 8 15.58 0.81 7.11
CA VAL A 8 15.69 1.26 5.72
C VAL A 8 15.27 2.73 5.66
N PRO A 9 16.19 3.69 5.46
CA PRO A 9 15.82 5.08 5.31
C PRO A 9 15.00 5.28 4.03
N ASN A 10 14.12 6.29 4.03
CA ASN A 10 13.31 6.68 2.86
C ASN A 10 14.13 6.81 1.56
N GLY A 11 15.37 7.30 1.66
CA GLY A 11 16.32 7.31 0.55
C GLY A 11 17.78 7.39 1.01
N GLY A 12 18.72 7.30 0.06
CA GLY A 12 20.17 7.27 0.31
C GLY A 12 20.81 8.61 0.72
N ARG A 13 20.08 9.49 1.42
CA ARG A 13 20.54 10.84 1.82
C ARG A 13 20.48 11.02 3.34
N VAL A 14 21.38 11.84 3.89
CA VAL A 14 21.52 12.06 5.35
C VAL A 14 20.22 12.58 5.99
N TYR A 15 19.48 13.46 5.30
CA TYR A 15 18.22 14.02 5.82
C TYR A 15 17.06 13.01 5.89
N TYR A 16 17.23 11.79 5.33
CA TYR A 16 16.28 10.69 5.47
C TYR A 16 16.54 9.79 6.69
N LEU A 17 17.64 10.00 7.44
CA LEU A 17 17.97 9.17 8.62
C LEU A 17 16.99 9.32 9.81
N ARG A 18 15.90 10.07 9.63
CA ARG A 18 14.82 10.21 10.63
C ARG A 18 13.49 9.62 10.19
N ARG A 19 13.41 9.02 9.01
CA ARG A 19 12.18 8.39 8.51
C ARG A 19 12.45 7.20 7.59
N SER A 20 11.56 6.23 7.66
CA SER A 20 11.54 5.04 6.80
C SER A 20 10.68 5.30 5.55
N GLN A 21 10.29 4.22 4.90
CA GLN A 21 9.16 4.09 3.98
C GLN A 21 8.32 2.85 4.32
N PRO A 22 7.21 2.56 3.59
CA PRO A 22 6.49 1.29 3.72
C PRO A 22 7.44 0.08 3.74
N PRO A 23 7.26 -0.88 4.67
CA PRO A 23 8.29 -1.86 5.02
C PRO A 23 8.36 -3.06 4.06
N LEU A 24 8.69 -2.81 2.79
CA LEU A 24 8.69 -3.81 1.72
C LEU A 24 9.99 -4.64 1.59
N LEU A 25 11.01 -4.41 2.42
CA LEU A 25 12.27 -5.19 2.35
C LEU A 25 12.03 -6.70 2.54
N THR A 26 11.09 -7.06 3.41
CA THR A 26 10.69 -8.46 3.64
C THR A 26 10.10 -9.10 2.38
N ALA A 27 9.22 -8.38 1.68
CA ALA A 27 8.65 -8.82 0.41
C ALA A 27 9.73 -8.95 -0.68
N ILE A 28 10.64 -7.97 -0.79
CA ILE A 28 11.73 -8.03 -1.77
C ILE A 28 12.63 -9.26 -1.57
N LEU A 29 12.94 -9.60 -0.32
CA LEU A 29 13.75 -10.79 -0.02
C LEU A 29 12.97 -12.10 -0.24
N TYR A 30 11.66 -12.10 -0.01
CA TYR A 30 10.79 -13.21 -0.38
C TYR A 30 10.81 -13.43 -1.90
N GLU A 31 10.53 -12.41 -2.72
CA GLU A 31 10.55 -12.55 -4.18
C GLU A 31 11.93 -12.97 -4.71
N TYR A 32 13.02 -12.47 -4.11
CA TYR A 32 14.38 -12.95 -4.44
C TYR A 32 14.54 -14.44 -4.14
N TYR A 33 14.07 -14.90 -2.97
CA TYR A 33 14.14 -16.31 -2.61
C TYR A 33 13.33 -17.18 -3.55
N GLU A 34 12.07 -16.83 -3.82
CA GLU A 34 11.20 -17.59 -4.72
C GLU A 34 11.80 -17.71 -6.14
N ALA A 35 12.56 -16.70 -6.58
CA ALA A 35 13.20 -16.71 -7.89
C ALA A 35 14.53 -17.49 -7.94
N THR A 36 15.25 -17.63 -6.81
CA THR A 36 16.64 -18.12 -6.80
C THR A 36 16.84 -19.39 -5.97
N HIS A 37 15.97 -19.62 -4.99
CA HIS A 37 16.10 -20.61 -3.93
C HIS A 37 17.48 -20.59 -3.23
N ASP A 38 18.10 -19.42 -3.13
CA ASP A 38 19.40 -19.24 -2.48
C ASP A 38 19.25 -19.22 -0.95
N ILE A 39 19.19 -20.42 -0.37
CA ILE A 39 19.03 -20.66 1.07
C ILE A 39 20.18 -20.05 1.88
N GLU A 40 21.42 -20.11 1.38
CA GLU A 40 22.59 -19.56 2.09
C GLU A 40 22.50 -18.03 2.19
N PHE A 41 22.09 -17.36 1.11
CA PHE A 41 21.84 -15.93 1.15
C PHE A 41 20.73 -15.60 2.14
N ILE A 42 19.59 -16.28 2.09
CA ILE A 42 18.46 -16.05 3.02
C ILE A 42 18.88 -16.24 4.47
N ARG A 43 19.59 -17.33 4.79
CA ARG A 43 20.14 -17.58 6.12
C ARG A 43 21.03 -16.42 6.60
N SER A 44 21.85 -15.85 5.70
CA SER A 44 22.73 -14.74 6.04
C SER A 44 21.98 -13.42 6.31
N VAL A 45 20.83 -13.18 5.65
CA VAL A 45 20.10 -11.91 5.73
C VAL A 45 18.93 -11.91 6.72
N LEU A 46 18.36 -13.06 7.07
CA LEU A 46 17.22 -13.16 7.98
C LEU A 46 17.42 -12.46 9.34
N PRO A 47 18.59 -12.56 10.02
CA PRO A 47 18.83 -11.80 11.25
C PRO A 47 18.72 -10.28 11.04
N THR A 48 19.07 -9.80 9.84
CA THR A 48 18.96 -8.38 9.46
C THR A 48 17.51 -7.98 9.23
N LEU A 49 16.73 -8.86 8.60
CA LEU A 49 15.31 -8.65 8.32
C LEU A 49 14.46 -8.64 9.60
N GLU A 50 14.73 -9.56 10.52
CA GLU A 50 14.14 -9.61 11.85
C GLU A 50 14.39 -8.30 12.61
N ARG A 51 15.63 -7.78 12.59
CA ARG A 51 15.95 -6.48 13.23
C ARG A 51 15.12 -5.32 12.68
N VAL A 52 14.87 -5.26 11.37
CA VAL A 52 14.05 -4.19 10.76
C VAL A 52 12.61 -4.28 11.26
N ASN A 53 12.02 -5.48 11.23
CA ASN A 53 10.64 -5.68 11.67
C ASN A 53 10.50 -5.47 13.19
N HIS A 54 11.43 -5.99 13.99
CA HIS A 54 11.44 -5.77 15.44
C HIS A 54 11.50 -4.29 15.82
N LYS A 55 12.24 -3.45 15.07
CA LYS A 55 12.26 -2.00 15.33
C LYS A 55 10.96 -1.28 14.97
N LEU A 56 10.15 -1.82 14.07
CA LEU A 56 8.80 -1.30 13.81
C LEU A 56 7.84 -1.70 14.94
N VAL A 57 8.09 -2.86 15.54
CA VAL A 57 7.27 -3.48 16.58
C VAL A 57 7.55 -2.94 17.98
N VAL A 58 8.82 -2.73 18.32
CA VAL A 58 9.22 -2.47 19.71
C VAL A 58 9.41 -0.98 19.97
N ASN A 59 8.63 -0.47 20.92
CA ASN A 59 8.64 0.92 21.41
C ASN A 59 9.91 1.33 22.21
N ASN A 60 11.00 0.55 22.14
CA ASN A 60 12.19 0.78 22.97
C ASN A 60 13.30 1.51 22.20
N ARG A 61 13.90 2.48 22.90
CA ARG A 61 15.19 3.09 22.56
C ARG A 61 16.26 2.00 22.58
N LEU A 62 16.70 1.54 21.41
CA LEU A 62 17.92 0.73 21.33
C LEU A 62 19.11 1.68 21.45
N VAL A 63 19.90 1.55 22.52
CA VAL A 63 21.22 2.20 22.62
C VAL A 63 22.22 1.26 21.96
N THR A 64 22.86 1.66 20.86
CA THR A 64 23.97 0.89 20.31
C THR A 64 25.26 1.22 21.08
N LYS A 65 26.18 0.24 21.17
CA LYS A 65 27.48 0.29 21.87
C LYS A 65 28.43 1.44 21.46
N LEU A 66 28.05 2.30 20.52
CA LEU A 66 28.85 3.39 19.95
C LEU A 66 28.39 4.79 20.38
N GLY A 67 27.57 4.93 21.43
CA GLY A 67 27.11 6.24 21.92
C GLY A 67 26.13 6.97 21.00
N ALA A 68 25.83 6.42 19.82
CA ALA A 68 24.76 6.87 18.95
C ALA A 68 23.41 6.43 19.53
N ARG A 69 22.60 7.38 19.97
CA ARG A 69 21.18 7.14 20.24
C ARG A 69 20.51 6.74 18.94
N VAL A 70 20.20 5.45 18.78
CA VAL A 70 19.26 5.02 17.75
C VAL A 70 17.88 5.40 18.25
N LEU A 71 17.34 6.46 17.66
CA LEU A 71 16.00 6.94 17.91
C LEU A 71 15.00 5.83 17.52
N GLY A 72 14.37 5.21 18.53
CA GLY A 72 13.35 4.19 18.34
C GLY A 72 12.05 4.88 17.97
N HIS A 73 11.58 4.68 16.75
CA HIS A 73 10.35 5.30 16.27
C HIS A 73 9.15 4.65 16.96
N LYS A 74 8.35 5.42 17.69
CA LYS A 74 7.10 4.98 18.31
C LYS A 74 6.01 4.73 17.25
N ARG A 75 6.14 3.66 16.48
CA ARG A 75 5.18 3.29 15.42
C ARG A 75 4.09 2.35 15.92
N ALA A 76 4.35 1.55 16.95
CA ALA A 76 3.35 0.70 17.57
C ALA A 76 2.41 1.51 18.48
N VAL A 77 1.11 1.34 18.29
CA VAL A 77 0.03 2.01 19.02
C VAL A 77 -1.05 1.02 19.44
N LYS A 78 -1.76 1.36 20.52
CA LYS A 78 -2.94 0.60 20.95
C LYS A 78 -4.19 1.36 20.54
N VAL A 79 -5.09 0.70 19.82
CA VAL A 79 -6.37 1.25 19.39
C VAL A 79 -7.50 0.49 20.07
N GLU A 80 -8.43 1.21 20.69
CA GLU A 80 -9.65 0.62 21.23
C GLU A 80 -10.74 0.56 20.15
N LYS A 81 -11.29 -0.64 19.88
CA LYS A 81 -12.44 -0.81 19.00
C LYS A 81 -13.32 -1.96 19.54
N GLY A 82 -14.63 -1.72 19.65
CA GLY A 82 -15.57 -2.72 20.17
C GLY A 82 -15.25 -3.19 21.60
N GLY A 83 -14.72 -2.30 22.45
CA GLY A 83 -14.33 -2.61 23.83
C GLY A 83 -13.08 -3.48 23.97
N GLN A 84 -12.32 -3.68 22.88
CA GLN A 84 -11.07 -4.44 22.88
C GLN A 84 -9.91 -3.56 22.43
N MET A 85 -8.74 -3.77 23.04
CA MET A 85 -7.50 -3.11 22.65
C MET A 85 -6.77 -3.93 21.60
N HIS A 86 -6.40 -3.28 20.50
CA HIS A 86 -5.67 -3.89 19.37
C HIS A 86 -4.28 -3.25 19.24
N ASP A 87 -3.25 -4.06 19.06
CA ASP A 87 -1.89 -3.58 18.83
C ASP A 87 -1.68 -3.36 17.32
N LEU A 88 -1.53 -2.10 16.91
CA LEU A 88 -1.44 -1.67 15.51
C LEU A 88 -0.23 -0.78 15.26
N TYR A 89 0.00 -0.41 14.00
CA TYR A 89 1.11 0.44 13.58
C TYR A 89 0.64 1.72 12.89
N GLN A 90 1.37 2.81 13.09
CA GLN A 90 1.20 4.07 12.38
C GLN A 90 2.54 4.57 11.82
N TYR A 91 2.47 5.32 10.72
CA TYR A 91 3.63 6.09 10.25
C TYR A 91 3.91 7.21 11.24
N ARG A 92 5.16 7.30 11.70
CA ARG A 92 5.56 8.30 12.69
C ARG A 92 7.06 8.55 12.63
N THR A 93 7.40 9.74 12.16
CA THR A 93 8.76 10.26 12.32
C THR A 93 8.93 10.93 13.68
N GLU A 94 10.18 10.97 14.15
CA GLU A 94 10.54 11.82 15.29
C GLU A 94 10.86 13.26 14.87
N SER A 95 11.07 13.50 13.57
CA SER A 95 11.32 14.85 13.08
C SER A 95 10.11 15.73 13.37
N ASN A 96 10.35 16.89 13.96
CA ASN A 96 9.34 17.91 14.26
C ASN A 96 9.86 19.29 13.89
N VAL A 97 10.67 19.35 12.83
CA VAL A 97 11.26 20.53 12.22
C VAL A 97 11.04 20.42 10.71
N PRO A 98 11.11 21.54 9.96
CA PRO A 98 10.96 21.51 8.51
C PRO A 98 11.90 20.50 7.86
N ARG A 99 11.40 19.78 6.86
CA ARG A 99 12.18 18.83 6.08
C ARG A 99 13.30 19.58 5.32
N PRO A 100 14.57 19.15 5.40
CA PRO A 100 15.66 19.84 4.72
C PRO A 100 15.46 19.94 3.21
N GLU A 101 14.88 18.93 2.57
CA GLU A 101 14.64 18.88 1.12
C GLU A 101 13.43 19.72 0.65
N SER A 102 12.59 20.19 1.58
CA SER A 102 11.40 21.01 1.30
C SER A 102 11.25 22.13 2.33
N TYR A 103 12.39 22.71 2.75
CA TYR A 103 12.45 23.61 3.90
C TYR A 103 11.56 24.84 3.71
N ARG A 104 11.60 25.44 2.51
CA ARG A 104 10.84 26.65 2.17
C ARG A 104 9.33 26.37 2.22
N GLU A 105 8.92 25.25 1.67
CA GLU A 105 7.52 24.81 1.58
C GLU A 105 6.96 24.57 2.99
N ASP A 106 7.68 23.82 3.83
CA ASP A 106 7.27 23.49 5.20
C ASP A 106 7.22 24.71 6.13
N ILE A 107 8.15 25.67 5.96
CA ILE A 107 8.11 26.96 6.69
C ILE A 107 6.94 27.81 6.22
N THR A 108 6.69 27.89 4.91
CA THR A 108 5.61 28.70 4.34
C THR A 108 4.25 28.19 4.79
N LEU A 109 4.04 26.87 4.77
CA LEU A 109 2.80 26.22 5.19
C LEU A 109 2.42 26.55 6.65
N THR A 110 3.42 26.66 7.52
CA THR A 110 3.23 26.90 8.96
C THR A 110 3.38 28.38 9.35
N LYS A 111 3.52 29.28 8.37
CA LYS A 111 3.77 30.71 8.60
C LYS A 111 2.66 31.39 9.41
N GLN A 112 1.40 31.01 9.16
CA GLN A 112 0.22 31.58 9.83
C GLN A 112 -0.01 31.03 11.24
N LEU A 113 0.65 29.92 11.62
CA LEU A 113 0.56 29.39 12.96
C LEU A 113 1.38 30.27 13.91
N THR A 114 0.82 30.61 15.06
CA THR A 114 1.51 31.44 16.07
C THR A 114 2.23 30.59 17.10
N LYS A 115 1.63 29.46 17.51
CA LYS A 115 2.20 28.56 18.51
C LYS A 115 3.27 27.64 17.92
N THR A 116 4.44 27.61 18.57
CA THR A 116 5.55 26.74 18.17
C THR A 116 5.19 25.25 18.29
N SER A 117 4.34 24.87 19.25
CA SER A 117 3.83 23.49 19.39
C SER A 117 3.12 23.02 18.13
N ASP A 118 2.25 23.88 17.58
CA ASP A 118 1.38 23.54 16.47
C ASP A 118 2.20 23.41 15.19
N LYS A 119 3.17 24.32 14.99
CA LYS A 119 4.17 24.19 13.91
C LYS A 119 4.93 22.86 13.98
N ARG A 120 5.42 22.51 15.16
CA ARG A 120 6.17 21.25 15.38
C ARG A 120 5.31 20.02 15.14
N GLN A 121 4.02 20.07 15.43
CA GLN A 121 3.10 18.97 15.15
C GLN A 121 2.88 18.84 13.64
N VAL A 122 2.56 19.94 12.94
CA VAL A 122 2.40 19.94 11.48
C VAL A 122 3.67 19.44 10.77
N TRP A 123 4.87 19.89 11.17
CA TRP A 123 6.13 19.40 10.60
C TRP A 123 6.36 17.90 10.84
N ARG A 124 5.89 17.38 11.98
CA ARG A 124 5.94 15.95 12.26
C ARG A 124 4.98 15.16 11.37
N ASP A 125 3.76 15.65 11.20
CA ASP A 125 2.76 15.00 10.36
C ASP A 125 3.19 14.97 8.89
N ILE A 126 3.74 16.08 8.38
CA ILE A 126 4.33 16.17 7.04
C ILE A 126 5.47 15.17 6.84
N ALA A 127 6.43 15.13 7.76
CA ALA A 127 7.53 14.17 7.65
C ALA A 127 7.05 12.71 7.82
N SER A 128 5.92 12.48 8.49
CA SER A 128 5.31 11.15 8.65
C SER A 128 4.50 10.75 7.41
N ALA A 129 3.88 11.69 6.71
CA ALA A 129 3.30 11.44 5.38
C ALA A 129 4.39 11.12 4.35
N ALA A 130 5.55 11.77 4.42
CA ALA A 130 6.69 11.37 3.60
C ALA A 130 7.18 9.95 3.97
N GLU A 131 7.09 9.54 5.23
CA GLU A 131 7.37 8.17 5.67
C GLU A 131 6.33 7.15 5.15
N SER A 132 5.08 7.56 4.95
CA SER A 132 4.06 6.67 4.36
C SER A 132 4.25 6.45 2.87
N GLY A 133 5.06 7.27 2.22
CA GLY A 133 5.20 7.32 0.76
C GLY A 133 4.06 8.07 0.08
N TRP A 134 3.11 8.63 0.83
CA TRP A 134 1.94 9.37 0.32
C TRP A 134 2.02 10.85 0.74
N ASP A 135 3.09 11.56 0.33
CA ASP A 135 3.30 12.99 0.56
C ASP A 135 2.91 13.83 -0.67
N PHE A 136 1.73 14.44 -0.76
CA PHE A 136 0.63 14.39 0.20
C PHE A 136 -0.67 13.89 -0.45
N SER A 137 -1.65 13.62 0.41
CA SER A 137 -2.96 13.09 0.07
C SER A 137 -3.99 13.60 1.08
N SER A 138 -5.22 13.82 0.62
CA SER A 138 -6.43 14.06 1.40
C SER A 138 -6.66 12.98 2.47
N ARG A 139 -6.13 11.77 2.25
CA ARG A 139 -6.07 10.68 3.22
C ARG A 139 -5.51 11.15 4.57
N TRP A 140 -4.53 12.05 4.60
CA TRP A 140 -3.91 12.52 5.84
C TRP A 140 -4.53 13.80 6.42
N LEU A 141 -5.46 14.42 5.70
CA LEU A 141 -5.96 15.74 6.02
C LEU A 141 -7.28 15.66 6.80
N ASN A 142 -7.45 16.59 7.73
CA ASN A 142 -8.75 16.82 8.37
C ASN A 142 -9.68 17.65 7.47
N ASP A 143 -9.12 18.60 6.73
CA ASP A 143 -9.75 19.37 5.66
C ASP A 143 -9.04 19.02 4.36
N SER A 144 -9.70 18.29 3.45
CA SER A 144 -9.08 17.76 2.23
C SER A 144 -8.49 18.83 1.32
N SER A 145 -8.95 20.08 1.43
CA SER A 145 -8.46 21.20 0.62
C SER A 145 -7.24 21.91 1.24
N LYS A 146 -6.88 21.59 2.49
CA LYS A 146 -5.84 22.30 3.24
C LYS A 146 -4.77 21.37 3.78
N LEU A 147 -3.58 21.42 3.19
CA LEU A 147 -2.40 20.69 3.68
C LEU A 147 -2.02 21.07 5.13
N SER A 148 -2.36 22.28 5.60
CA SER A 148 -2.11 22.69 6.99
C SER A 148 -2.94 21.91 8.02
N SER A 149 -3.97 21.18 7.58
CA SER A 149 -4.81 20.32 8.41
C SER A 149 -4.30 18.87 8.53
N ILE A 150 -3.09 18.60 8.04
CA ILE A 150 -2.47 17.28 8.06
C ILE A 150 -2.30 16.74 9.48
N GLN A 151 -2.67 15.47 9.68
CA GLN A 151 -2.71 14.80 10.98
C GLN A 151 -2.24 13.34 10.89
N THR A 152 -1.23 13.06 10.05
CA THR A 152 -0.75 11.70 9.76
C THR A 152 -0.45 10.87 11.00
N THR A 153 0.14 11.47 12.04
CA THR A 153 0.49 10.75 13.29
C THR A 153 -0.70 10.45 14.20
N SER A 154 -1.90 10.87 13.82
CA SER A 154 -3.18 10.53 14.47
C SER A 154 -3.96 9.45 13.72
N ILE A 155 -3.44 8.96 12.58
CA ILE A 155 -4.11 8.00 11.71
C ILE A 155 -3.38 6.65 11.77
N VAL A 156 -4.14 5.59 11.96
CA VAL A 156 -3.65 4.20 11.86
C VAL A 156 -3.98 3.68 10.46
N PRO A 157 -2.99 3.52 9.57
CA PRO A 157 -3.27 3.35 8.16
C PRO A 157 -3.29 1.87 7.76
N VAL A 158 -4.30 1.48 6.97
CA VAL A 158 -4.55 0.08 6.59
C VAL A 158 -3.38 -0.55 5.83
N ASP A 159 -2.71 0.21 4.97
CA ASP A 159 -1.56 -0.23 4.18
C ASP A 159 -0.37 -0.68 5.05
N LEU A 160 0.06 0.14 6.01
CA LEU A 160 1.15 -0.21 6.91
C LEU A 160 0.85 -1.50 7.67
N ASN A 161 -0.38 -1.62 8.18
CA ASN A 161 -0.78 -2.79 8.96
C ASN A 161 -0.91 -4.03 8.06
N ALA A 162 -1.37 -3.89 6.83
CA ALA A 162 -1.37 -4.96 5.84
C ALA A 162 0.05 -5.43 5.52
N PHE A 163 1.00 -4.51 5.32
CA PHE A 163 2.41 -4.87 5.11
C PHE A 163 3.04 -5.54 6.34
N MET A 164 2.71 -5.09 7.55
CA MET A 164 3.21 -5.73 8.77
C MET A 164 2.66 -7.15 8.93
N CYS A 165 1.38 -7.35 8.63
CA CYS A 165 0.75 -8.67 8.58
C CYS A 165 1.46 -9.59 7.58
N TRP A 166 1.71 -9.10 6.36
CA TRP A 166 2.44 -9.83 5.33
C TRP A 166 3.86 -10.19 5.77
N ASN A 167 4.56 -9.23 6.39
CA ASN A 167 5.91 -9.43 6.87
C ASN A 167 5.99 -10.53 7.93
N PHE A 168 5.01 -10.64 8.84
CA PHE A 168 4.99 -11.73 9.81
C PHE A 168 4.78 -13.09 9.13
N ASN A 169 3.92 -13.16 8.11
CA ASN A 169 3.71 -14.38 7.35
C ASN A 169 4.97 -14.80 6.57
N ILE A 170 5.60 -13.85 5.86
CA ILE A 170 6.84 -14.10 5.10
C ILE A 170 7.97 -14.52 6.05
N LEU A 171 8.12 -13.87 7.21
CA LEU A 171 9.17 -14.24 8.17
C LEU A 171 8.96 -15.67 8.68
N SER A 172 7.72 -16.06 8.97
CA SER A 172 7.41 -17.45 9.33
C SER A 172 7.88 -18.40 8.23
N TYR A 173 7.51 -18.12 6.97
CA TYR A 173 7.88 -18.90 5.81
C TYR A 173 9.40 -19.00 5.63
N LEU A 174 10.11 -17.88 5.56
CA LEU A 174 11.56 -17.89 5.30
C LEU A 174 12.38 -18.52 6.45
N PHE A 175 11.92 -18.46 7.70
CA PHE A 175 12.57 -19.18 8.80
C PHE A 175 12.34 -20.69 8.71
N ASP A 176 11.19 -21.13 8.21
CA ASP A 176 10.90 -22.54 7.91
C ASP A 176 11.87 -23.07 6.83
N GLU A 177 12.06 -22.31 5.75
CA GLU A 177 12.94 -22.66 4.62
C GLU A 177 14.43 -22.78 5.00
N ILE A 178 14.85 -22.26 6.16
CA ILE A 178 16.22 -22.42 6.69
C ILE A 178 16.30 -23.35 7.89
N ASP A 179 15.25 -24.13 8.15
CA ASP A 179 15.08 -25.07 9.27
C ASP A 179 15.15 -24.43 10.67
N ASP A 180 14.86 -23.12 10.80
CA ASP A 180 14.74 -22.43 12.09
C ASP A 180 13.28 -22.49 12.58
N MET A 181 12.88 -23.69 13.03
CA MET A 181 11.51 -23.99 13.46
C MET A 181 11.02 -23.12 14.63
N ASP A 182 11.92 -22.75 15.55
CA ASP A 182 11.59 -21.92 16.70
C ASP A 182 11.15 -20.51 16.25
N LYS A 183 11.89 -19.90 15.33
CA LYS A 183 11.52 -18.59 14.78
C LYS A 183 10.34 -18.67 13.82
N SER A 184 10.25 -19.73 13.00
CA SER A 184 9.09 -19.99 12.17
C SER A 184 7.81 -19.97 13.01
N LEU A 185 7.76 -20.78 14.08
CA LEU A 185 6.61 -20.84 14.99
C LEU A 185 6.35 -19.51 15.73
N HIS A 186 7.40 -18.79 16.12
CA HIS A 186 7.27 -17.47 16.73
C HIS A 186 6.52 -16.50 15.81
N TYR A 187 6.94 -16.40 14.54
CA TYR A 187 6.32 -15.51 13.56
C TYR A 187 4.95 -15.99 13.12
N GLN A 188 4.71 -17.30 13.03
CA GLN A 188 3.39 -17.86 12.78
C GLN A 188 2.38 -17.45 13.86
N LYS A 189 2.74 -17.58 15.14
CA LYS A 189 1.90 -17.13 16.26
C LYS A 189 1.62 -15.63 16.19
N ARG A 190 2.64 -14.84 15.85
CA ARG A 190 2.52 -13.39 15.70
C ARG A 190 1.59 -13.01 14.54
N TYR A 191 1.72 -13.67 13.39
CA TYR A 191 0.86 -13.50 12.24
C TYR A 191 -0.60 -13.82 12.59
N ASN A 192 -0.86 -14.98 13.18
CA ASN A 192 -2.21 -15.41 13.55
C ASN A 192 -2.88 -14.44 14.53
N SER A 193 -2.15 -13.99 15.55
CA SER A 193 -2.66 -12.99 16.50
C SER A 193 -2.94 -11.65 15.81
N PHE A 194 -2.02 -11.18 14.97
CA PHE A 194 -2.16 -9.88 14.30
C PHE A 194 -3.24 -9.88 13.23
N LEU A 195 -3.48 -11.00 12.56
CA LEU A 195 -4.56 -11.16 11.58
C LEU A 195 -5.94 -10.90 12.20
N ILE A 196 -6.15 -11.34 13.45
CA ILE A 196 -7.38 -11.10 14.19
C ILE A 196 -7.56 -9.61 14.48
N ASP A 197 -6.52 -8.94 14.97
CA ASP A 197 -6.54 -7.49 15.23
C ASP A 197 -6.76 -6.68 13.93
N PHE A 198 -6.05 -7.06 12.86
CA PHE A 198 -6.19 -6.44 11.55
C PHE A 198 -7.63 -6.54 11.05
N GLN A 199 -8.24 -7.71 11.11
CA GLN A 199 -9.62 -7.89 10.68
C GLN A 199 -10.59 -7.10 11.55
N ARG A 200 -10.49 -7.16 12.87
CA ARG A 200 -11.41 -6.41 13.75
C ARG A 200 -11.35 -4.90 13.50
N VAL A 201 -10.17 -4.37 13.20
CA VAL A 201 -9.99 -2.93 13.00
C VAL A 201 -10.29 -2.48 11.57
N PHE A 202 -9.76 -3.16 10.56
CA PHE A 202 -9.83 -2.70 9.17
C PHE A 202 -10.86 -3.43 8.32
N TYR A 203 -11.34 -4.59 8.76
CA TYR A 203 -12.43 -5.28 8.07
C TYR A 203 -13.75 -4.65 8.46
N VAL A 204 -14.25 -3.80 7.58
CA VAL A 204 -15.65 -3.38 7.60
C VAL A 204 -16.34 -4.10 6.45
N LYS A 205 -17.52 -4.66 6.71
CA LYS A 205 -18.36 -5.27 5.67
C LYS A 205 -18.54 -4.21 4.57
N ASN A 206 -18.10 -4.53 3.35
CA ASN A 206 -18.14 -3.64 2.18
C ASN A 206 -17.21 -2.41 2.22
N ALA A 207 -16.13 -2.39 3.01
CA ALA A 207 -15.18 -1.26 3.05
C ALA A 207 -13.70 -1.64 3.29
N SER A 208 -13.35 -2.91 3.10
CA SER A 208 -11.97 -3.37 3.29
C SER A 208 -11.07 -2.88 2.16
N GLY A 209 -9.99 -2.17 2.52
CA GLY A 209 -9.04 -1.60 1.55
C GLY A 209 -8.26 -2.66 0.76
N CYS A 210 -7.88 -2.35 -0.48
CA CYS A 210 -7.26 -3.27 -1.43
C CYS A 210 -5.89 -3.83 -1.00
N TYR A 211 -5.23 -3.21 -0.02
CA TYR A 211 -3.95 -3.70 0.50
C TYR A 211 -4.06 -5.07 1.15
N SER A 212 -5.20 -5.40 1.78
CA SER A 212 -5.42 -6.73 2.35
C SER A 212 -5.45 -7.81 1.27
N LEU A 213 -5.94 -7.46 0.07
CA LEU A 213 -5.96 -8.36 -1.07
C LEU A 213 -4.54 -8.67 -1.56
N PHE A 214 -3.73 -7.63 -1.78
CA PHE A 214 -2.33 -7.77 -2.21
C PHE A 214 -1.48 -8.56 -1.21
N THR A 215 -1.61 -8.22 0.08
CA THR A 215 -0.82 -8.83 1.17
C THR A 215 -1.36 -10.17 1.65
N ARG A 216 -2.55 -10.56 1.18
CA ARG A 216 -3.34 -11.71 1.67
C ARG A 216 -3.53 -11.69 3.20
N CYS A 217 -3.63 -10.50 3.80
CA CYS A 217 -3.92 -10.33 5.22
C CYS A 217 -5.43 -10.50 5.50
N TYR A 218 -5.95 -11.69 5.21
CA TYR A 218 -7.30 -12.15 5.49
C TYR A 218 -7.29 -13.68 5.65
N HIS A 219 -8.32 -14.25 6.27
CA HIS A 219 -8.39 -15.70 6.41
C HIS A 219 -8.47 -16.41 5.05
N SER A 220 -7.65 -17.43 4.83
CA SER A 220 -7.60 -18.19 3.58
C SER A 220 -8.96 -18.79 3.17
N ILE A 221 -9.81 -19.13 4.14
CA ILE A 221 -11.17 -19.63 3.89
C ILE A 221 -12.15 -18.57 3.35
N ASN A 222 -11.78 -17.28 3.36
CA ASN A 222 -12.60 -16.21 2.84
C ASN A 222 -12.39 -16.06 1.32
N LEU A 223 -12.90 -17.04 0.55
CA LEU A 223 -12.79 -17.09 -0.90
C LEU A 223 -13.52 -15.92 -1.60
N ALA A 224 -14.55 -15.37 -0.96
CA ALA A 224 -15.32 -14.23 -1.46
C ALA A 224 -14.60 -12.88 -1.26
N GLN A 225 -13.47 -12.83 -0.56
CA GLN A 225 -12.79 -11.57 -0.23
C GLN A 225 -12.46 -10.72 -1.47
N SER A 226 -11.90 -11.37 -2.49
CA SER A 226 -11.46 -10.73 -3.74
C SER A 226 -12.65 -10.13 -4.48
N GLU A 227 -13.73 -10.88 -4.60
CA GLU A 227 -14.98 -10.46 -5.24
C GLU A 227 -15.68 -9.33 -4.46
N ASN A 228 -15.76 -9.42 -3.13
CA ASN A 228 -16.35 -8.38 -2.31
C ASN A 228 -15.60 -7.04 -2.43
N ILE A 229 -14.26 -7.06 -2.43
CA ILE A 229 -13.45 -5.86 -2.65
C ILE A 229 -13.67 -5.34 -4.06
N PHE A 230 -13.61 -6.20 -5.08
CA PHE A 230 -13.79 -5.80 -6.47
C PHE A 230 -15.16 -5.15 -6.70
N ASN A 231 -16.24 -5.78 -6.27
CA ASN A 231 -17.60 -5.27 -6.43
C ASN A 231 -17.75 -3.92 -5.71
N ARG A 232 -17.17 -3.76 -4.52
CA ARG A 232 -17.17 -2.48 -3.82
C ARG A 232 -16.43 -1.39 -4.59
N MET A 233 -15.27 -1.71 -5.16
CA MET A 233 -14.52 -0.78 -5.99
C MET A 233 -15.31 -0.37 -7.24
N GLU A 234 -15.99 -1.34 -7.87
CA GLU A 234 -16.86 -1.12 -9.02
C GLU A 234 -18.05 -0.21 -8.67
N GLU A 235 -18.73 -0.45 -7.55
CA GLU A 235 -19.80 0.41 -7.01
C GLU A 235 -19.33 1.85 -6.76
N LEU A 236 -18.10 2.02 -6.27
CA LEU A 236 -17.50 3.34 -6.05
C LEU A 236 -17.07 4.01 -7.37
N GLY A 237 -17.11 3.30 -8.50
CA GLY A 237 -16.76 3.82 -9.81
C GLY A 237 -15.26 4.00 -10.02
N VAL A 238 -14.40 3.37 -9.22
CA VAL A 238 -12.93 3.55 -9.33
C VAL A 238 -12.36 2.96 -10.63
N PHE A 239 -13.11 2.09 -11.30
CA PHE A 239 -12.73 1.49 -12.58
C PHE A 239 -13.18 2.30 -13.80
N ASN A 240 -13.96 3.37 -13.61
CA ASN A 240 -14.54 4.17 -14.71
C ASN A 240 -13.53 5.12 -15.37
N PHE A 241 -12.28 5.15 -14.90
CA PHE A 241 -11.25 6.03 -15.43
C PHE A 241 -10.43 5.30 -16.51
N ALA A 242 -10.19 5.99 -17.64
CA ALA A 242 -9.45 5.43 -18.77
C ALA A 242 -7.97 5.15 -18.44
N GLY A 243 -7.36 5.98 -17.60
CA GLY A 243 -5.94 5.92 -17.23
C GLY A 243 -5.57 4.83 -16.22
N GLY A 244 -6.49 3.95 -15.84
CA GLY A 244 -6.35 3.04 -14.71
C GLY A 244 -7.03 3.58 -13.46
N ILE A 245 -6.64 3.08 -12.29
CA ILE A 245 -7.29 3.37 -11.02
C ILE A 245 -6.63 4.60 -10.38
N PRO A 246 -7.40 5.68 -10.09
CA PRO A 246 -6.86 6.84 -9.41
C PRO A 246 -6.57 6.51 -7.94
N THR A 247 -5.67 7.29 -7.34
CA THR A 247 -5.22 7.12 -5.96
C THR A 247 -6.34 7.29 -4.95
N SER A 248 -7.25 8.23 -5.23
CA SER A 248 -8.48 8.47 -4.49
C SER A 248 -9.55 9.01 -5.44
N LEU A 249 -10.79 9.18 -4.95
CA LEU A 249 -11.86 9.86 -5.69
C LEU A 249 -12.01 11.34 -5.30
N ASN A 250 -11.15 11.86 -4.42
CA ASN A 250 -11.22 13.24 -3.93
C ASN A 250 -10.66 14.21 -4.97
N LYS A 251 -11.54 15.01 -5.59
CA LYS A 251 -11.17 15.95 -6.65
C LYS A 251 -10.71 17.31 -6.14
N ASP A 252 -10.90 17.60 -4.86
CA ASP A 252 -10.78 18.95 -4.29
C ASP A 252 -9.44 19.19 -3.59
N SER A 253 -8.59 18.17 -3.45
CA SER A 253 -7.37 18.28 -2.64
C SER A 253 -6.21 18.98 -3.35
N GLY A 254 -6.14 18.84 -4.67
CA GLY A 254 -5.00 19.24 -5.49
C GLY A 254 -3.67 18.54 -5.13
N GLN A 255 -3.71 17.46 -4.34
CA GLN A 255 -2.50 16.76 -3.91
C GLN A 255 -2.12 15.64 -4.88
N GLN A 256 -0.82 15.31 -4.96
CA GLN A 256 -0.35 14.33 -5.95
C GLN A 256 -0.81 12.88 -5.68
N TRP A 257 -1.10 12.52 -4.43
CA TRP A 257 -1.64 11.21 -4.05
C TRP A 257 -3.16 11.27 -3.85
N ASP A 258 -3.86 11.86 -4.83
CA ASP A 258 -5.33 11.91 -4.96
C ASP A 258 -5.72 11.92 -6.44
N TYR A 259 -7.02 11.97 -6.73
CA TYR A 259 -7.53 12.23 -8.08
C TYR A 259 -6.90 13.50 -8.69
N PRO A 260 -6.54 13.50 -9.99
CA PRO A 260 -6.74 12.44 -10.99
C PRO A 260 -5.59 11.43 -11.10
N ASN A 261 -4.58 11.51 -10.23
CA ASN A 261 -3.36 10.74 -10.40
C ASN A 261 -3.56 9.26 -10.04
N GLY A 262 -3.12 8.38 -10.92
CA GLY A 262 -2.94 6.95 -10.65
C GLY A 262 -1.45 6.62 -10.55
N TRP A 263 -1.05 5.87 -9.51
CA TRP A 263 0.35 5.47 -9.33
C TRP A 263 0.56 4.00 -9.71
N PRO A 264 1.67 3.66 -10.41
CA PRO A 264 2.03 2.29 -10.75
C PRO A 264 1.98 1.30 -9.58
N PRO A 265 2.57 1.56 -8.39
CA PRO A 265 2.52 0.61 -7.28
C PRO A 265 1.08 0.32 -6.82
N LEU A 266 0.17 1.30 -6.84
CA LEU A 266 -1.20 1.10 -6.38
C LEU A 266 -2.01 0.28 -7.38
N ASN A 267 -1.90 0.58 -8.67
CA ASN A 267 -2.54 -0.18 -9.73
C ASN A 267 -2.03 -1.63 -9.73
N HIS A 268 -0.70 -1.81 -9.62
CA HIS A 268 -0.08 -3.12 -9.53
C HIS A 268 -0.58 -3.93 -8.34
N MET A 269 -0.62 -3.37 -7.13
CA MET A 269 -1.10 -4.08 -5.95
C MET A 269 -2.55 -4.58 -6.09
N ILE A 270 -3.42 -3.80 -6.73
CA ILE A 270 -4.81 -4.21 -6.98
C ILE A 270 -4.86 -5.35 -8.00
N ILE A 271 -4.16 -5.19 -9.13
CA ILE A 271 -4.08 -6.21 -10.20
C ILE A 271 -3.53 -7.51 -9.61
N GLU A 272 -2.41 -7.44 -8.90
CA GLU A 272 -1.72 -8.60 -8.34
C GLU A 272 -2.56 -9.28 -7.24
N GLY A 273 -3.23 -8.49 -6.40
CA GLY A 273 -4.16 -9.03 -5.42
C GLY A 273 -5.30 -9.84 -6.05
N LEU A 274 -5.87 -9.36 -7.17
CA LEU A 274 -6.92 -10.07 -7.90
C LEU A 274 -6.36 -11.28 -8.65
N ARG A 275 -5.17 -11.17 -9.25
CA ARG A 275 -4.50 -12.25 -9.98
C ARG A 275 -4.15 -13.43 -9.07
N ARG A 276 -3.71 -13.16 -7.84
CA ARG A 276 -3.36 -14.19 -6.84
C ARG A 276 -4.57 -14.76 -6.11
N SER A 277 -5.78 -14.28 -6.39
CA SER A 277 -7.00 -14.83 -5.81
C SER A 277 -7.29 -16.24 -6.35
N GLU A 278 -8.05 -17.02 -5.59
CA GLU A 278 -8.51 -18.36 -6.03
C GLU A 278 -9.77 -18.29 -6.93
N ASN A 279 -10.23 -17.08 -7.27
CA ASN A 279 -11.44 -16.86 -8.07
C ASN A 279 -11.05 -16.57 -9.54
N PRO A 280 -11.35 -17.48 -10.49
CA PRO A 280 -11.02 -17.29 -11.91
C PRO A 280 -11.63 -16.03 -12.54
N ILE A 281 -12.82 -15.62 -12.08
CA ILE A 281 -13.47 -14.38 -12.55
C ILE A 281 -12.62 -13.17 -12.12
N MET A 282 -12.12 -13.16 -10.88
CA MET A 282 -11.26 -12.08 -10.40
C MET A 282 -9.89 -12.09 -11.09
N GLN A 283 -9.33 -13.26 -11.39
CA GLN A 283 -8.12 -13.37 -12.22
C GLN A 283 -8.33 -12.80 -13.63
N GLN A 284 -9.52 -12.99 -14.21
CA GLN A 284 -9.90 -12.37 -15.47
C GLN A 284 -10.05 -10.85 -15.37
N LYS A 285 -10.68 -10.35 -14.29
CA LYS A 285 -10.75 -8.91 -14.01
C LYS A 285 -9.35 -8.29 -13.84
N ALA A 286 -8.43 -9.01 -13.20
CA ALA A 286 -7.03 -8.58 -13.06
C ALA A 286 -6.37 -8.34 -14.42
N PHE A 287 -6.56 -9.25 -15.37
CA PHE A 287 -6.05 -9.08 -16.73
C PHE A 287 -6.61 -7.83 -17.42
N TRP A 288 -7.93 -7.57 -17.33
CA TRP A 288 -8.52 -6.37 -17.93
C TRP A 288 -7.97 -5.08 -17.32
N LEU A 289 -7.72 -5.06 -16.01
CA LEU A 289 -7.08 -3.92 -15.35
C LEU A 289 -5.60 -3.76 -15.77
N ALA A 290 -4.87 -4.87 -15.93
CA ALA A 290 -3.50 -4.87 -16.42
C ALA A 290 -3.41 -4.32 -17.86
N GLU A 291 -4.26 -4.81 -18.75
CA GLU A 291 -4.36 -4.35 -20.13
C GLU A 291 -4.68 -2.85 -20.19
N LYS A 292 -5.70 -2.40 -19.45
CA LYS A 292 -6.04 -0.98 -19.33
C LYS A 292 -4.83 -0.14 -18.88
N TRP A 293 -4.13 -0.56 -17.82
CA TRP A 293 -2.99 0.18 -17.28
C TRP A 293 -1.82 0.26 -18.27
N VAL A 294 -1.46 -0.87 -18.89
CA VAL A 294 -0.35 -0.93 -19.86
C VAL A 294 -0.66 -0.09 -21.10
N LEU A 295 -1.86 -0.24 -21.68
CA LEU A 295 -2.27 0.53 -22.86
C LEU A 295 -2.32 2.04 -22.57
N SER A 296 -2.80 2.44 -21.40
CA SER A 296 -2.84 3.86 -21.00
C SER A 296 -1.44 4.45 -20.83
N ASN A 297 -0.50 3.71 -20.21
CA ASN A 297 0.89 4.15 -20.12
C ASN A 297 1.54 4.25 -21.50
N TYR A 298 1.26 3.29 -22.39
CA TYR A 298 1.75 3.32 -23.76
C TYR A 298 1.23 4.52 -24.56
N ARG A 299 -0.07 4.85 -24.44
CA ARG A 299 -0.67 6.05 -25.05
C ARG A 299 0.00 7.33 -24.54
N VAL A 300 0.13 7.49 -23.24
CA VAL A 300 0.81 8.65 -22.64
C VAL A 300 2.27 8.74 -23.10
N TYR A 301 2.97 7.61 -23.18
CA TYR A 301 4.34 7.57 -23.71
C TYR A 301 4.40 8.03 -25.18
N LYS A 302 3.47 7.58 -26.03
CA LYS A 302 3.39 7.97 -27.44
C LYS A 302 3.14 9.47 -27.59
N ASP A 303 2.20 10.01 -26.81
CA ASP A 303 1.74 11.40 -26.94
C ASP A 303 2.71 12.40 -26.32
N THR A 304 3.28 12.09 -25.16
CA THR A 304 4.08 13.04 -24.36
C THR A 304 5.58 12.75 -24.37
N ARG A 305 5.99 11.61 -24.94
CA ARG A 305 7.35 11.04 -24.77
C ARG A 305 7.76 10.93 -23.30
N GLY A 306 6.79 10.67 -22.41
CA GLY A 306 7.02 10.48 -20.97
C GLY A 306 7.15 11.78 -20.16
N LYS A 307 6.47 12.87 -20.57
CA LYS A 307 6.47 14.15 -19.87
C LYS A 307 5.04 14.52 -19.42
N MET A 308 4.61 14.12 -18.21
CA MET A 308 3.39 14.61 -17.55
C MET A 308 3.51 14.72 -16.01
N GLY A 309 3.19 15.88 -15.40
CA GLY A 309 3.22 16.11 -13.93
C GLY A 309 3.61 17.55 -13.47
N GLU A 310 3.36 17.87 -12.19
CA GLU A 310 3.46 19.21 -11.55
C GLU A 310 4.91 19.68 -11.24
N TYR A 311 5.87 18.76 -11.23
CA TYR A 311 7.31 19.04 -11.23
C TYR A 311 7.89 18.69 -12.60
N ASN A 312 9.14 19.08 -12.91
CA ASN A 312 9.88 18.50 -14.03
C ASN A 312 9.80 16.96 -13.93
N VAL A 313 8.97 16.38 -14.77
CA VAL A 313 8.58 14.96 -14.71
C VAL A 313 9.83 14.13 -14.82
N GLN A 314 10.07 13.25 -13.85
CA GLN A 314 11.21 12.37 -13.92
C GLN A 314 10.97 11.37 -15.04
N THR A 315 11.82 11.42 -16.06
CA THR A 315 11.76 10.49 -17.19
C THR A 315 12.23 9.09 -16.76
N GLY A 316 11.63 8.06 -17.35
CA GLY A 316 11.85 6.66 -16.97
C GLY A 316 11.00 6.26 -15.76
N PHE A 317 11.55 6.45 -14.56
CA PHE A 317 10.94 6.10 -13.27
C PHE A 317 10.85 4.60 -12.96
N GLY A 318 11.65 4.16 -11.99
CA GLY A 318 11.95 2.74 -11.74
C GLY A 318 10.72 1.87 -11.47
N TRP A 319 9.79 2.32 -10.62
CA TRP A 319 8.60 1.52 -10.32
C TRP A 319 7.61 1.45 -11.49
N THR A 320 7.62 2.43 -12.40
CA THR A 320 6.70 2.42 -13.56
C THR A 320 7.20 1.35 -14.51
N ASN A 321 8.49 1.40 -14.81
CA ASN A 321 9.16 0.40 -15.62
C ASN A 321 9.02 -1.00 -15.02
N GLY A 322 9.24 -1.14 -13.71
CA GLY A 322 9.09 -2.43 -13.01
C GLY A 322 7.68 -3.01 -13.15
N VAL A 323 6.65 -2.22 -12.87
CA VAL A 323 5.24 -2.65 -12.99
C VAL A 323 4.88 -3.00 -14.43
N ILE A 324 5.29 -2.19 -15.41
CA ILE A 324 4.98 -2.46 -16.82
C ILE A 324 5.67 -3.74 -17.29
N LEU A 325 6.95 -3.94 -16.94
CA LEU A 325 7.68 -5.16 -17.29
C LEU A 325 7.05 -6.40 -16.65
N ASP A 326 6.71 -6.32 -15.37
CA ASP A 326 6.06 -7.40 -14.64
C ASP A 326 4.73 -7.81 -15.30
N LEU A 327 3.85 -6.85 -15.56
CA LEU A 327 2.55 -7.12 -16.22
C LEU A 327 2.71 -7.67 -17.65
N LEU A 328 3.69 -7.17 -18.41
CA LEU A 328 3.98 -7.67 -19.76
C LEU A 328 4.50 -9.11 -19.74
N VAL A 329 5.32 -9.47 -18.75
CA VAL A 329 5.81 -10.84 -18.58
C VAL A 329 4.68 -11.76 -18.15
N ILE A 330 3.94 -11.38 -17.10
CA ILE A 330 2.83 -12.15 -16.53
C ILE A 330 1.75 -12.48 -17.56
N TYR A 331 1.42 -11.52 -18.43
CA TYR A 331 0.35 -11.65 -19.42
C TYR A 331 0.86 -11.72 -20.86
N SER A 332 2.13 -12.12 -21.06
CA SER A 332 2.77 -12.17 -22.39
C SER A 332 2.04 -13.05 -23.41
N ASP A 333 1.34 -14.08 -22.95
CA ASP A 333 0.54 -15.02 -23.74
C ASP A 333 -0.84 -14.48 -24.14
N ARG A 334 -1.31 -13.41 -23.49
CA ARG A 334 -2.66 -12.86 -23.64
C ARG A 334 -2.68 -11.40 -24.11
N MET A 335 -1.63 -10.65 -23.82
CA MET A 335 -1.56 -9.22 -24.10
C MET A 335 -1.14 -9.01 -25.55
N HIS A 336 -2.11 -8.68 -26.41
CA HIS A 336 -1.87 -8.41 -27.82
C HIS A 336 -2.18 -6.95 -28.15
N PHE A 337 -1.23 -6.28 -28.81
CA PHE A 337 -1.48 -4.95 -29.35
C PHE A 337 -2.14 -5.08 -30.73
N LEU A 338 -3.46 -4.90 -30.79
CA LEU A 338 -4.24 -4.96 -32.04
C LEU A 338 -4.15 -3.68 -32.90
N GLY A 339 -3.23 -2.77 -32.59
CA GLY A 339 -3.19 -1.44 -33.20
C GLY A 339 -4.19 -0.47 -32.58
N LEU A 340 -3.93 0.82 -32.71
CA LEU A 340 -4.99 1.82 -32.60
C LEU A 340 -5.69 1.78 -33.96
N ALA A 341 -6.98 1.43 -34.01
CA ALA A 341 -7.74 1.71 -35.23
C ALA A 341 -7.60 3.21 -35.50
N GLU A 342 -6.94 3.58 -36.60
CA GLU A 342 -7.05 4.93 -37.14
C GLU A 342 -8.51 5.06 -37.58
N ASN A 343 -9.34 5.63 -36.70
CA ASN A 343 -10.69 6.00 -37.07
C ASN A 343 -10.57 7.19 -38.04
N PRO A 344 -10.91 7.06 -39.34
CA PRO A 344 -10.77 8.15 -40.29
C PRO A 344 -11.70 9.34 -39.95
N ASP A 345 -12.70 9.12 -39.08
CA ASP A 345 -13.72 10.08 -38.73
C ASP A 345 -13.82 10.29 -37.20
N GLY A 346 -12.80 10.91 -36.61
CA GLY A 346 -12.93 11.94 -35.56
C GLY A 346 -13.82 11.73 -34.31
N VAL A 347 -14.28 10.54 -33.95
CA VAL A 347 -14.99 10.27 -32.69
C VAL A 347 -14.55 8.91 -32.13
N ALA A 348 -14.04 8.89 -30.90
CA ALA A 348 -13.72 7.66 -30.20
C ALA A 348 -14.98 7.10 -29.53
N GLU A 349 -15.53 6.01 -30.06
CA GLU A 349 -16.49 5.17 -29.34
C GLU A 349 -15.80 3.89 -28.85
N ASP A 350 -16.09 3.52 -27.61
CA ASP A 350 -15.60 2.30 -26.96
C ASP A 350 -16.22 1.06 -27.62
N VAL A 351 -15.45 0.36 -28.46
CA VAL A 351 -15.81 -0.98 -28.91
C VAL A 351 -14.97 -2.01 -28.14
N ILE A 352 -15.51 -2.44 -26.99
CA ILE A 352 -15.05 -3.63 -26.30
C ILE A 352 -15.70 -4.84 -26.99
N ASN A 353 -14.97 -5.50 -27.89
CA ASN A 353 -15.36 -6.82 -28.36
C ASN A 353 -15.05 -7.83 -27.23
N ASN A 354 -16.05 -8.15 -26.42
CA ASN A 354 -16.00 -9.30 -25.52
C ASN A 354 -16.09 -10.58 -26.37
N PRO A 355 -15.07 -11.47 -26.38
CA PRO A 355 -15.32 -12.84 -26.80
C PRO A 355 -16.23 -13.49 -25.74
N GLU A 356 -17.26 -14.20 -26.19
CA GLU A 356 -18.18 -14.91 -25.30
C GLU A 356 -17.43 -15.88 -24.36
N PRO A 357 -17.87 -16.04 -23.10
CA PRO A 357 -17.27 -16.99 -22.18
C PRO A 357 -17.51 -18.43 -22.68
N SER A 358 -16.42 -19.15 -22.93
CA SER A 358 -16.46 -20.59 -23.16
C SER A 358 -17.11 -21.29 -21.96
N THR A 359 -18.12 -22.11 -22.26
CA THR A 359 -18.98 -22.81 -21.31
C THR A 359 -18.21 -23.78 -20.40
N ILE A 360 -18.17 -23.49 -19.10
CA ILE A 360 -17.78 -24.45 -18.05
C ILE A 360 -19.06 -24.88 -17.33
N PRO A 361 -19.35 -26.18 -17.18
CA PRO A 361 -20.66 -26.66 -16.73
C PRO A 361 -20.89 -26.41 -15.22
N PRO A 362 -22.15 -26.21 -14.80
CA PRO A 362 -22.50 -25.77 -13.45
C PRO A 362 -22.47 -26.91 -12.43
N ARG A 363 -22.02 -26.62 -11.21
CA ARG A 363 -22.36 -27.45 -10.03
C ARG A 363 -22.89 -26.60 -8.88
N LEU A 364 -24.18 -26.84 -8.63
CA LEU A 364 -25.02 -26.66 -7.45
C LEU A 364 -24.73 -25.51 -6.47
N LEU A 365 -25.64 -24.52 -6.51
CA LEU A 365 -25.94 -23.54 -5.46
C LEU A 365 -26.87 -24.16 -4.39
N ILE A 366 -26.66 -23.81 -3.12
CA ILE A 366 -27.63 -24.01 -2.02
C ILE A 366 -27.92 -22.62 -1.39
N PRO A 367 -29.18 -22.25 -1.04
CA PRO A 367 -29.54 -20.87 -0.73
C PRO A 367 -29.21 -20.39 0.70
N VAL A 368 -29.18 -19.06 0.80
CA VAL A 368 -28.79 -18.14 1.88
C VAL A 368 -29.79 -18.10 3.05
N GLY A 369 -29.28 -17.85 4.27
CA GLY A 369 -30.04 -17.29 5.39
C GLY A 369 -29.49 -15.92 5.81
N LYS A 370 -30.34 -14.90 5.85
CA LYS A 370 -30.05 -13.52 6.29
C LYS A 370 -29.94 -13.43 7.82
N SER A 371 -29.08 -12.55 8.33
CA SER A 371 -29.33 -11.85 9.59
C SER A 371 -28.86 -10.39 9.50
N GLU A 372 -29.77 -9.50 9.88
CA GLU A 372 -29.56 -8.08 10.15
C GLU A 372 -28.82 -7.93 11.48
N ASP A 373 -28.03 -6.85 11.62
CA ASP A 373 -27.93 -6.07 12.86
C ASP A 373 -27.08 -4.82 12.61
N GLY A 374 -27.51 -3.70 13.22
CA GLY A 374 -27.08 -2.34 12.92
C GLY A 374 -26.19 -1.66 13.97
N ASP A 375 -25.67 -0.51 13.51
CA ASP A 375 -25.24 0.73 14.18
C ASP A 375 -24.39 0.73 15.47
N ASN A 376 -23.19 1.33 15.35
CA ASN A 376 -22.84 2.63 15.96
C ASN A 376 -21.38 3.04 15.63
N GLU A 377 -21.16 3.99 14.72
CA GLU A 377 -19.85 4.24 14.07
C GLU A 377 -19.38 5.71 14.10
N GLY A 378 -19.66 6.45 15.19
CA GLY A 378 -19.48 7.92 15.21
C GLY A 378 -18.10 8.48 15.57
N VAL A 379 -17.27 7.78 16.35
CA VAL A 379 -16.03 8.38 16.92
C VAL A 379 -14.73 7.71 16.44
N VAL A 380 -14.80 6.42 16.10
CA VAL A 380 -13.64 5.60 15.65
C VAL A 380 -13.31 5.80 14.16
N ASN A 381 -14.30 6.20 13.34
CA ASN A 381 -14.11 6.45 11.89
C ASN A 381 -13.11 7.60 11.59
N SER A 382 -12.75 8.43 12.57
CA SER A 382 -11.76 9.51 12.37
C SER A 382 -10.30 9.03 12.37
N MET A 383 -9.99 7.93 13.08
CA MET A 383 -8.62 7.43 13.26
C MET A 383 -8.22 6.32 12.29
N VAL A 384 -9.20 5.66 11.67
CA VAL A 384 -9.02 4.53 10.75
C VAL A 384 -9.55 4.93 9.37
N LYS A 385 -8.66 5.15 8.40
CA LYS A 385 -9.04 5.45 7.01
C LYS A 385 -8.68 4.26 6.11
N THR A 386 -9.68 3.72 5.42
CA THR A 386 -9.58 2.43 4.71
C THR A 386 -9.39 2.50 3.20
N TRP A 387 -9.50 3.63 2.53
CA TRP A 387 -8.97 3.85 1.18
C TRP A 387 -8.90 5.34 0.87
#